data_AF-A0A9E1Z034-F1
#
_entry.id   AF-A0A9E1Z034-F1
#
_cell.length_a   1.000
_cell.length_b   1.000
_cell.length_c   1.000
_cell.angle_alpha   90.00
_cell.angle_beta   90.00
_cell.angle_gamma   90.00
#
_symmetry.space_group_name_H-M   'P 1'
#
loop_
_entity.id
_entity.type
_entity.pdbx_description
1 polymer ?
#
loop_
_entity_poly.entity_id
_entity_poly.type
_entity_poly.pdbx_seq_one_letter_code
_entity_poly.pdbx_strand_id
1 'polypeptide(L)'
;MQKKRVSIGIAPDDLNVGDFVAVIEPKQPRKPKIIMGRDQDGDPIVMMNPNSNQGRSAGVPHKVLGLSWPWVVFGVLVPGGEVDGPVIHDLRKVKCMRLDDSYVDAIKSFVKPEPVLEEPEMPF
;
A
#
# COMPACT_ATOMS: atom_id res chain seq x y z
N MET A 1 6.73 -4.40 31.75
CA MET A 1 6.83 -4.71 30.30
C MET A 1 5.50 -5.26 29.80
N GLN A 2 4.68 -4.42 29.19
CA GLN A 2 3.43 -4.87 28.55
C GLN A 2 3.74 -5.36 27.13
N LYS A 3 3.17 -6.53 26.78
CA LYS A 3 3.41 -7.21 25.52
C LYS A 3 2.96 -6.33 24.35
N LYS A 4 3.87 -6.06 23.40
CA LYS A 4 3.58 -5.45 22.09
C LYS A 4 2.43 -6.22 21.43
N ARG A 5 1.24 -5.60 21.34
CA ARG A 5 0.11 -6.16 20.60
C ARG A 5 0.37 -5.93 19.11
N VAL A 6 0.90 -6.96 18.48
CA VAL A 6 0.98 -7.09 17.02
C VAL A 6 -0.45 -7.27 16.50
N SER A 7 -0.92 -6.27 15.74
CA SER A 7 -1.99 -6.32 14.75
C SER A 7 -3.29 -7.05 15.14
N ILE A 8 -4.27 -6.29 15.62
CA ILE A 8 -5.68 -6.72 15.62
C ILE A 8 -6.28 -6.13 14.34
N GLY A 9 -6.88 -6.98 13.50
CA GLY A 9 -7.70 -6.49 12.40
C GLY A 9 -8.85 -5.66 12.97
N ILE A 10 -8.96 -4.40 12.57
CA ILE A 10 -10.01 -3.51 13.06
C ILE A 10 -11.33 -3.92 12.39
N ALA A 11 -12.41 -4.03 13.18
CA ALA A 11 -13.74 -4.17 12.61
C ALA A 11 -14.12 -2.88 11.88
N PRO A 12 -14.82 -2.92 10.73
CA PRO A 12 -15.20 -1.72 10.00
C PRO A 12 -15.88 -0.63 10.85
N ASP A 13 -16.66 -1.02 11.85
CA ASP A 13 -17.39 -0.13 12.75
C ASP A 13 -16.49 0.63 13.74
N ASP A 14 -15.28 0.13 13.99
CA ASP A 14 -14.29 0.72 14.90
C ASP A 14 -13.33 1.69 14.19
N LEU A 15 -13.49 1.89 12.88
CA LEU A 15 -12.63 2.71 12.04
C LEU A 15 -13.13 4.16 12.03
N ASN A 16 -12.27 5.11 12.41
CA ASN A 16 -12.63 6.52 12.45
C ASN A 16 -11.86 7.35 11.42
N VAL A 17 -12.46 8.45 10.97
CA VAL A 17 -11.76 9.43 10.13
C VAL A 17 -10.59 10.03 10.93
N GLY A 18 -9.42 10.05 10.32
CA GLY A 18 -8.16 10.47 10.95
C GLY A 18 -7.29 9.30 11.45
N ASP A 19 -7.83 8.09 11.58
CA ASP A 19 -7.06 6.91 11.98
C ASP A 19 -5.96 6.58 10.96
N PHE A 20 -4.82 6.08 11.46
CA PHE A 20 -3.76 5.52 10.63
C PHE A 20 -3.85 4.00 10.62
N VAL A 21 -3.92 3.43 9.42
CA VAL A 21 -4.09 1.99 9.20
C VAL A 21 -3.19 1.47 8.09
N ALA A 22 -2.79 0.21 8.18
CA ALA A 22 -2.28 -0.54 7.04
C ALA A 22 -3.43 -1.30 6.37
N VAL A 23 -3.54 -1.16 5.05
CA VAL A 23 -4.47 -1.93 4.24
C VAL A 23 -3.82 -3.25 3.86
N ILE A 24 -4.48 -4.35 4.18
CA ILE A 24 -4.10 -5.70 3.76
C ILE A 24 -5.13 -6.17 2.76
N GLU A 25 -4.72 -6.19 1.50
CA GLU A 25 -5.50 -6.83 0.45
C GLU A 25 -5.39 -8.36 0.58
N PRO A 26 -6.51 -9.09 0.41
CA PRO A 26 -6.49 -10.55 0.41
C PRO A 26 -5.57 -11.03 -0.70
N LYS A 27 -4.69 -11.99 -0.38
CA LYS A 27 -3.83 -12.63 -1.38
C LYS A 27 -4.69 -13.14 -2.52
N GLN A 28 -4.55 -12.57 -3.71
CA GLN A 28 -5.19 -13.15 -4.89
C GLN A 28 -4.69 -14.58 -5.05
N PRO A 29 -5.57 -15.54 -5.40
CA PRO A 29 -5.14 -16.90 -5.70
C PRO A 29 -4.05 -16.81 -6.78
N ARG A 30 -2.91 -17.44 -6.51
CA ARG A 30 -1.80 -17.52 -7.47
C ARG A 30 -2.36 -18.12 -8.74
N LYS A 31 -2.58 -17.30 -9.78
CA LYS A 31 -2.95 -17.83 -11.09
C LYS A 31 -1.82 -18.77 -11.54
N PRO A 32 -2.15 -19.94 -12.09
CA PRO A 32 -1.14 -20.86 -12.58
C PRO A 32 -0.27 -20.12 -13.60
N LYS A 33 1.05 -20.15 -13.39
CA LYS A 33 2.02 -19.61 -14.34
C LYS A 33 1.93 -20.44 -15.62
N ILE A 34 1.53 -19.82 -16.72
CA ILE A 34 1.53 -20.48 -18.02
C ILE A 34 2.98 -20.46 -18.54
N ILE A 35 3.57 -21.65 -18.67
CA ILE A 35 4.90 -21.82 -19.27
C ILE A 35 4.69 -21.94 -20.78
N MET A 36 5.24 -21.00 -21.55
CA MET A 36 5.11 -20.97 -23.02
C MET A 36 6.18 -21.82 -23.73
N GLY A 37 7.27 -22.12 -23.05
CA GLY A 37 8.40 -22.82 -23.64
C GLY A 37 9.60 -22.80 -22.71
N ARG A 38 10.77 -23.20 -23.23
CA ARG A 38 12.07 -23.01 -22.59
C ARG A 38 12.95 -22.18 -23.49
N ASP A 39 13.80 -21.34 -22.91
CA ASP A 39 14.82 -20.61 -23.65
C ASP A 39 15.99 -21.53 -24.05
N GLN A 40 17.04 -20.95 -24.65
CA GLN A 40 18.20 -21.69 -25.16
C GLN A 40 19.03 -22.34 -24.04
N ASP A 41 18.92 -21.84 -22.81
CA ASP A 41 19.59 -22.36 -21.62
C ASP A 41 18.73 -23.39 -20.87
N GLY A 42 17.50 -23.62 -21.34
CA GLY A 42 16.56 -24.58 -20.77
C GLY A 42 15.66 -24.01 -19.67
N ASP A 43 15.71 -22.69 -19.44
CA ASP A 43 14.89 -22.02 -18.44
C ASP A 43 13.46 -21.78 -18.95
N PRO A 44 12.43 -22.00 -18.10
CA PRO A 44 11.04 -21.88 -18.52
C PRO A 44 10.65 -20.43 -18.80
N ILE A 45 10.20 -20.15 -20.02
CA ILE A 45 9.63 -18.86 -20.42
C ILE A 45 8.21 -18.77 -19.85
N VAL A 46 8.02 -17.90 -18.87
CA VAL A 46 6.73 -17.70 -18.19
C VAL A 46 6.00 -16.50 -18.77
N MET A 47 4.73 -16.67 -19.16
CA MET A 47 3.87 -15.53 -19.50
C MET A 47 3.55 -14.73 -18.24
N MET A 48 4.22 -13.60 -18.03
CA MET A 48 3.77 -12.60 -17.05
C MET A 48 2.60 -11.82 -17.63
N ASN A 49 1.45 -11.86 -16.96
CA ASN A 49 0.32 -11.03 -17.34
C ASN A 49 0.58 -9.60 -16.82
N PRO A 50 0.70 -8.57 -17.69
CA PRO A 50 0.92 -7.19 -17.27
C PRO A 50 -0.25 -6.62 -16.48
N ASN A 51 -1.44 -7.24 -16.56
CA ASN A 51 -2.62 -6.90 -15.75
C ASN A 51 -2.66 -7.62 -14.39
N SER A 52 -1.56 -8.25 -13.95
CA SER A 52 -1.42 -8.60 -12.54
C SER A 52 -1.17 -7.30 -11.77
N ASN A 53 -2.26 -6.62 -11.42
CA ASN A 53 -2.33 -5.69 -10.29
C ASN A 53 -1.95 -6.46 -9.02
N GLN A 54 -0.68 -6.85 -8.88
CA GLN A 54 -0.10 -7.17 -7.60
C GLN A 54 -0.23 -5.89 -6.79
N GLY A 55 -1.25 -5.87 -5.92
CA GLY A 55 -1.65 -4.73 -5.09
C GLY A 55 -0.44 -4.11 -4.43
N ARG A 56 -0.03 -2.96 -4.96
CA ARG A 56 1.17 -2.21 -4.57
C ARG A 56 1.04 -1.51 -3.20
N SER A 57 -0.04 -1.74 -2.46
CA SER A 57 -0.35 -1.04 -1.21
C SER A 57 -0.32 -1.92 0.04
N ALA A 58 -0.10 -3.24 -0.10
CA ALA A 58 -0.07 -4.14 1.06
C ALA A 58 1.06 -3.76 2.03
N GLY A 59 0.67 -3.32 3.23
CA GLY A 59 1.61 -2.88 4.26
C GLY A 59 2.04 -1.40 4.16
N VAL A 60 1.50 -0.65 3.20
CA VAL A 60 1.71 0.80 3.14
C VAL A 60 0.82 1.48 4.20
N PRO A 61 1.34 2.45 4.96
CA PRO A 61 0.56 3.24 5.91
C PRO A 61 -0.44 4.14 5.18
N HIS A 62 -1.68 4.12 5.62
CA HIS A 62 -2.75 4.96 5.11
C HIS A 62 -3.39 5.76 6.24
N LYS A 63 -3.88 6.95 5.94
CA LYS A 63 -4.76 7.74 6.79
C LYS A 63 -6.20 7.60 6.31
N VAL A 64 -7.15 7.36 7.20
CA VAL A 64 -8.58 7.40 6.87
C VAL A 64 -9.00 8.84 6.64
N LEU A 65 -9.45 9.16 5.44
CA LEU A 65 -9.93 10.48 5.05
C LEU A 65 -11.45 10.58 5.12
N GLY A 66 -12.16 9.46 4.92
CA GLY A 66 -13.62 9.41 4.93
C GLY A 66 -14.13 7.99 5.00
N LEU A 67 -15.32 7.80 5.56
CA LEU A 67 -15.94 6.49 5.72
C LEU A 67 -17.44 6.57 5.40
N SER A 68 -17.91 5.64 4.57
CA SER A 68 -19.31 5.49 4.21
C SER A 68 -19.55 4.04 3.83
N TRP A 69 -19.96 3.21 4.79
CA TRP A 69 -20.13 1.76 4.60
C TRP A 69 -20.85 1.40 3.29
N PRO A 70 -20.32 0.48 2.46
CA PRO A 70 -19.13 -0.35 2.67
C PRO A 70 -17.80 0.29 2.18
N TRP A 71 -17.81 1.57 1.83
CA TRP A 71 -16.66 2.26 1.24
C TRP A 71 -15.85 3.03 2.28
N VAL A 72 -14.55 3.10 2.06
CA VAL A 72 -13.61 3.91 2.83
C VAL A 72 -12.69 4.65 1.88
N VAL A 73 -12.38 5.89 2.23
CA VAL A 73 -11.43 6.75 1.52
C VAL A 73 -10.17 6.83 2.36
N PHE A 74 -9.06 6.38 1.79
CA PHE A 74 -7.74 6.46 2.39
C PHE A 74 -6.89 7.49 1.66
N GLY A 75 -5.91 8.06 2.34
CA GLY A 75 -4.75 8.69 1.73
C GLY A 75 -3.49 7.94 2.14
N VAL A 76 -2.56 7.78 1.23
CA VAL A 76 -1.27 7.12 1.51
C VAL A 76 -0.40 8.08 2.33
N LEU A 77 0.11 7.62 3.46
CA LEU A 77 1.05 8.40 4.26
C LEU A 77 2.45 8.27 3.62
N VAL A 78 2.95 9.36 3.06
CA VAL A 78 4.28 9.40 2.40
C VAL A 78 5.36 9.91 3.38
N PRO A 79 6.65 9.65 3.10
CA PRO A 79 7.75 10.21 3.88
C PRO A 79 7.62 11.73 4.07
N GLY A 80 7.93 12.22 5.27
CA GLY A 80 7.72 13.61 5.66
C GLY A 80 6.32 13.92 6.19
N GLY A 81 5.41 12.93 6.22
CA GLY A 81 4.11 13.04 6.88
C GLY A 81 2.99 13.61 6.02
N GLU A 82 3.27 13.88 4.74
CA GLU A 82 2.25 14.25 3.77
C GLU A 82 1.32 13.08 3.48
N VAL A 83 0.13 13.40 2.98
CA VAL A 83 -0.88 12.42 2.61
C VAL A 83 -1.16 12.56 1.12
N ASP A 84 -0.91 11.49 0.36
CA ASP A 84 -1.14 11.41 -1.07
C ASP A 84 -2.46 10.67 -1.39
N GLY A 85 -3.13 11.05 -2.47
CA GLY A 85 -4.41 10.50 -2.89
C GLY A 85 -5.65 11.26 -2.41
N PRO A 86 -6.82 10.85 -2.90
CA PRO A 86 -7.57 9.79 -2.21
C PRO A 86 -7.59 8.45 -2.96
N VAL A 87 -7.56 7.35 -2.20
CA VAL A 87 -7.71 5.97 -2.67
C VAL A 87 -8.94 5.36 -2.02
N ILE A 88 -9.88 4.86 -2.83
CA ILE A 88 -11.16 4.31 -2.35
C ILE A 88 -11.09 2.79 -2.32
N HIS A 89 -11.44 2.19 -1.18
CA HIS A 89 -11.50 0.73 -1.02
C HIS A 89 -12.89 0.28 -0.52
N ASP A 90 -13.25 -0.96 -0.88
CA ASP A 90 -14.43 -1.66 -0.36
C ASP A 90 -14.02 -2.45 0.90
N LEU A 91 -14.54 -2.06 2.07
CA LEU A 91 -14.25 -2.68 3.37
C LEU A 91 -14.66 -4.15 3.45
N ARG A 92 -15.53 -4.63 2.54
CA ARG A 92 -15.85 -6.07 2.45
C ARG A 92 -14.73 -6.89 1.83
N LYS A 93 -13.82 -6.23 1.09
CA LYS A 93 -12.75 -6.87 0.32
C LYS A 93 -11.37 -6.67 0.93
N VAL A 94 -11.20 -5.73 1.85
CA VAL A 94 -9.90 -5.42 2.46
C VAL A 94 -9.94 -5.62 3.97
N LYS A 95 -8.78 -5.90 4.57
CA LYS A 95 -8.61 -5.87 6.03
C LYS A 95 -7.79 -4.67 6.41
N CYS A 96 -8.22 -3.94 7.43
CA CYS A 96 -7.49 -2.80 7.98
C CYS A 96 -6.83 -3.21 9.30
N MET A 97 -5.59 -2.77 9.50
CA MET A 97 -4.84 -2.96 10.73
C MET A 97 -4.45 -1.62 11.31
N ARG A 98 -4.76 -1.38 12.59
CA ARG A 98 -4.37 -0.12 13.25
C ARG A 98 -2.86 -0.04 13.33
N LEU A 99 -2.33 1.12 12.98
CA LEU A 99 -0.92 1.41 13.17
C LEU A 99 -0.71 2.03 14.55
N ASP A 100 0.44 1.72 15.15
CA ASP A 100 0.91 2.39 16.36
C ASP A 100 1.43 3.78 16.00
N ASP A 101 1.21 4.76 16.88
CA ASP A 101 1.63 6.14 16.66
C ASP A 101 3.15 6.25 16.43
N SER A 102 3.95 5.41 17.07
CA SER A 102 5.40 5.36 16.87
C SER A 102 5.80 5.04 15.43
N TYR A 103 4.99 4.27 14.70
CA TYR A 103 5.24 3.96 13.29
C TYR A 103 4.93 5.17 12.41
N VAL A 104 3.83 5.87 12.70
CA VAL A 104 3.42 7.09 11.99
C VAL A 104 4.47 8.19 12.18
N ASP A 105 4.94 8.37 13.41
CA ASP A 105 5.96 9.37 13.73
C ASP A 105 7.31 9.04 13.09
N ALA A 106 7.68 7.76 13.01
CA ALA A 106 8.85 7.33 12.26
C ALA A 106 8.75 7.74 10.78
N ILE A 107 7.59 7.55 10.12
CA ILE A 107 7.40 7.93 8.71
C ILE A 107 7.51 9.45 8.51
N LYS A 108 6.94 10.23 9.43
CA LYS A 108 7.05 11.70 9.42
C LYS A 108 8.48 12.18 9.57
N SER A 109 9.33 11.43 10.28
CA SER A 109 10.73 11.80 10.53
C SER A 109 11.64 11.61 9.32
N PHE A 110 11.19 10.93 8.26
CA PHE A 110 11.97 10.83 7.03
C PHE A 110 12.03 12.18 6.33
N VAL A 111 13.25 12.68 6.18
CA VAL A 111 13.54 13.88 5.39
C VAL A 111 13.28 13.54 3.92
N LYS A 112 12.40 14.31 3.27
CA LYS A 112 12.24 14.23 1.81
C LYS A 112 13.59 14.58 1.18
N PRO A 113 14.16 13.75 0.29
CA PRO A 113 15.25 14.20 -0.55
C PRO A 113 14.77 15.44 -1.33
N GLU A 114 15.61 16.47 -1.39
CA GLU A 114 15.29 17.67 -2.15
C GLU A 114 14.99 17.29 -3.60
N PRO A 115 13.96 17.88 -4.22
CA PRO A 115 13.68 17.63 -5.62
C PRO A 115 14.89 18.09 -6.43
N VAL A 116 15.60 17.13 -7.04
CA VAL A 116 16.61 17.43 -8.05
C VAL A 116 15.84 18.01 -9.24
N LEU A 117 15.84 19.33 -9.36
CA LEU A 117 15.42 20.02 -10.57
C LEU A 117 16.47 19.68 -11.62
N GLU A 118 16.27 18.59 -12.36
CA GLU A 118 16.99 18.39 -13.62
C GLU A 118 16.49 19.49 -14.56
N GLU A 119 17.29 20.56 -14.70
CA GLU A 119 17.07 21.55 -15.74
C GLU A 119 17.05 20.81 -17.09
N PRO A 120 16.05 21.03 -17.96
CA PRO A 120 16.09 20.46 -19.28
C PRO A 120 17.31 21.03 -19.99
N GLU A 121 18.27 20.17 -20.34
CA GLU A 121 19.35 20.51 -21.27
C GLU A 121 18.71 21.01 -22.56
N MET A 122 18.64 22.33 -22.72
CA MET A 122 18.20 22.90 -23.99
C MET A 122 19.28 22.58 -25.03
N PRO A 123 18.94 21.89 -26.13
CA PRO A 123 19.89 21.74 -27.23
C PRO A 123 20.10 23.11 -27.86
N PHE A 124 21.36 23.57 -27.87
CA PHE A 124 21.82 24.70 -28.67
C PHE A 124 21.95 24.32 -30.15
#